data_AF-A0A1V5U2Z5-F1
#
_entry.id   AF-A0A1V5U2Z5-F1
#
_cell.length_a   1.000
_cell.length_b   1.000
_cell.length_c   1.000
_cell.angle_alpha   90.00
_cell.angle_beta   90.00
_cell.angle_gamma   90.00
#
_symmetry.space_group_name_H-M   'P 1'
#
loop_
_entity.id
_entity.type
_entity.pdbx_description
1 polymer ?
#
loop_
_entity_poly.entity_id
_entity_poly.type
_entity_poly.pdbx_seq_one_letter_code
_entity_poly.pdbx_strand_id
1 'polypeptide(L)'
;MNGNLRIGTKGTARAAVDETTTAAAMGSGDLPVFATPALVALMEKAAANSVARDLEPGYTSVGCMIRVEHVSATPAGSAVRCESELVGIEGRKLRFALAAYDDAGLIGHGTHERFVVEREKFMKKAEAKAAR
;
A
#
# COMPACT_ATOMS: atom_id res chain seq x y z
N MET A 1 7.92 18.78 -7.65
CA MET A 1 6.96 17.72 -7.30
C MET A 1 7.49 16.30 -7.56
N ASN A 2 8.22 16.04 -8.66
CA ASN A 2 8.60 14.68 -9.09
C ASN A 2 10.12 14.52 -9.26
N GLY A 3 10.94 15.06 -8.35
CA GLY A 3 12.37 15.27 -8.54
C GLY A 3 13.17 14.12 -9.19
N ASN A 4 12.80 12.85 -8.95
CA ASN A 4 13.44 11.69 -9.60
C ASN A 4 12.50 10.49 -9.87
N LEU A 5 11.17 10.69 -9.94
CA LEU A 5 10.24 9.57 -10.15
C LEU A 5 10.42 8.93 -11.52
N ARG A 6 10.59 7.61 -11.56
CA ARG A 6 10.80 6.84 -12.78
C ARG A 6 9.87 5.64 -12.84
N ILE A 7 9.27 5.39 -14.00
CA ILE A 7 8.57 4.12 -14.26
C ILE A 7 9.57 2.97 -14.08
N GLY A 8 9.12 1.88 -13.46
CA GLY A 8 9.95 0.76 -13.05
C GLY A 8 10.57 0.92 -11.66
N THR A 9 10.39 2.06 -10.97
CA THR A 9 10.80 2.18 -9.55
C THR A 9 10.07 1.13 -8.72
N LYS A 10 10.84 0.35 -7.94
CA LYS A 10 10.33 -0.74 -7.11
C LYS A 10 10.37 -0.39 -5.63
N GLY A 11 9.41 -0.92 -4.89
CA GLY A 11 9.39 -0.84 -3.43
C GLY A 11 8.90 -2.13 -2.81
N THR A 12 9.28 -2.35 -1.55
CA THR A 12 8.92 -3.55 -0.81
C THR A 12 8.38 -3.20 0.56
N ALA A 13 7.55 -4.08 1.11
CA ALA A 13 7.15 -4.07 2.51
C ALA A 13 6.98 -5.51 3.02
N ARG A 14 7.01 -5.69 4.34
CA ARG A 14 6.73 -6.95 5.02
C ARG A 14 5.74 -6.75 6.16
N ALA A 15 4.97 -7.80 6.44
CA ALA A 15 4.11 -7.92 7.61
C ALA A 15 4.20 -9.34 8.17
N ALA A 16 4.05 -9.49 9.48
CA ALA A 16 3.78 -10.78 10.10
C ALA A 16 2.27 -11.05 10.09
N VAL A 17 1.87 -12.32 10.14
CA VAL A 17 0.49 -12.71 10.45
C VAL A 17 0.39 -12.89 11.96
N ASP A 18 -0.03 -11.84 12.64
CA ASP A 18 -0.10 -11.70 14.10
C ASP A 18 -1.53 -11.32 14.56
N GLU A 19 -1.71 -11.15 15.86
CA GLU A 19 -2.99 -10.80 16.49
C GLU A 19 -3.60 -9.47 16.03
N THR A 20 -2.89 -8.66 15.23
CA THR A 20 -3.39 -7.37 14.70
C THR A 20 -3.72 -7.43 13.21
N THR A 21 -3.22 -8.44 12.49
CA THR A 21 -3.28 -8.54 11.02
C THR A 21 -4.16 -9.69 10.53
N THR A 22 -4.78 -10.44 11.44
CA THR A 22 -5.73 -11.50 11.09
C THR A 22 -7.09 -10.95 10.64
N ALA A 23 -7.83 -11.74 9.87
CA ALA A 23 -9.18 -11.40 9.43
C ALA A 23 -10.11 -11.12 10.60
N ALA A 24 -9.99 -11.90 11.69
CA ALA A 24 -10.68 -11.68 12.95
C ALA A 24 -10.33 -10.31 13.58
N ALA A 25 -9.04 -10.00 13.71
CA ALA A 25 -8.58 -8.75 14.33
C ALA A 25 -8.97 -7.50 13.55
N MET A 26 -8.95 -7.57 12.23
CA MET A 26 -9.30 -6.45 11.34
C MET A 26 -10.78 -6.35 11.00
N GLY A 27 -11.62 -7.27 11.49
CA GLY A 27 -13.06 -7.26 11.29
C GLY A 27 -13.52 -7.60 9.87
N SER A 28 -12.66 -8.23 9.05
CA SER A 28 -13.01 -8.66 7.69
C SER A 28 -13.45 -10.12 7.59
N GLY A 29 -13.40 -10.86 8.69
CA GLY A 29 -13.77 -12.27 8.81
C GLY A 29 -13.59 -12.73 10.26
N ASP A 30 -13.65 -14.03 10.49
CA ASP A 30 -13.56 -14.66 11.82
C ASP A 30 -12.33 -15.59 11.97
N LEU A 31 -11.53 -15.74 10.92
CA LEU A 31 -10.41 -16.67 10.88
C LEU A 31 -9.07 -16.03 11.30
N PRO A 32 -8.16 -16.80 11.95
CA PRO A 32 -6.80 -16.38 12.30
C PRO A 32 -5.85 -16.53 11.10
N VAL A 33 -6.21 -15.91 9.96
CA VAL A 33 -5.42 -15.88 8.72
C VAL A 33 -5.21 -14.43 8.30
N PHE A 34 -4.16 -14.17 7.51
CA PHE A 34 -3.83 -12.82 7.05
C PHE A 34 -5.04 -12.18 6.36
N ALA A 35 -5.43 -11.00 6.84
CA ALA A 35 -6.65 -10.35 6.38
C ALA A 35 -6.47 -9.72 5.00
N THR A 36 -7.52 -9.68 4.18
CA THR A 36 -7.55 -8.81 2.99
C THR A 36 -7.26 -7.34 3.32
N PRO A 37 -7.79 -6.71 4.38
CA PRO A 37 -7.37 -5.37 4.75
C PRO A 37 -5.89 -5.28 5.19
N ALA A 38 -5.31 -6.33 5.76
CA ALA A 38 -3.87 -6.38 6.07
C ALA A 38 -3.03 -6.41 4.78
N LEU A 39 -3.46 -7.21 3.81
CA LEU A 39 -2.88 -7.27 2.47
C LEU A 39 -2.93 -5.90 1.78
N VAL A 40 -4.08 -5.23 1.81
CA VAL A 40 -4.25 -3.87 1.27
C VAL A 40 -3.28 -2.90 1.94
N ALA A 41 -3.22 -2.88 3.28
CA ALA A 41 -2.31 -2.01 4.02
C ALA A 41 -0.84 -2.27 3.67
N LEU A 42 -0.46 -3.54 3.52
CA LEU A 42 0.89 -3.94 3.13
C LEU A 42 1.23 -3.48 1.69
N MET A 43 0.31 -3.65 0.75
CA MET A 43 0.43 -3.20 -0.63
C MET A 43 0.56 -1.67 -0.72
N GLU A 44 -0.25 -0.94 0.04
CA GLU A 44 -0.16 0.51 0.16
C GLU A 44 1.20 0.97 0.68
N LYS A 45 1.72 0.29 1.71
CA LYS A 45 3.03 0.56 2.29
C LYS A 45 4.17 0.29 1.30
N ALA A 46 4.12 -0.81 0.55
CA ALA A 46 5.10 -1.11 -0.49
C ALA A 46 5.13 0.00 -1.56
N ALA A 47 3.97 0.40 -2.07
CA ALA A 47 3.85 1.47 -3.05
C ALA A 47 4.31 2.83 -2.50
N ALA A 48 3.97 3.18 -1.26
CA ALA A 48 4.45 4.41 -0.63
C ALA A 48 5.99 4.42 -0.47
N ASN A 49 6.56 3.30 -0.02
CA ASN A 49 8.01 3.12 0.14
C ASN A 49 8.76 3.25 -1.19
N SER A 50 8.18 2.76 -2.29
CA SER A 50 8.82 2.78 -3.62
C SER A 50 9.23 4.17 -4.05
N VAL A 51 8.39 5.19 -3.78
CA VAL A 51 8.59 6.55 -4.27
C VAL A 51 9.07 7.53 -3.20
N ALA A 52 9.05 7.15 -1.92
CA ALA A 52 9.27 8.08 -0.81
C ALA A 52 10.59 8.88 -0.90
N ARG A 53 11.67 8.26 -1.39
CA ARG A 53 13.00 8.88 -1.52
C ARG A 53 13.13 9.80 -2.74
N ASP A 54 12.24 9.66 -3.72
CA ASP A 54 12.26 10.42 -4.97
C ASP A 54 11.36 11.66 -4.94
N LEU A 55 10.61 11.84 -3.84
CA LEU A 55 9.78 13.01 -3.59
C LEU A 55 10.59 14.14 -2.96
N GLU A 56 10.25 15.37 -3.32
CA GLU A 56 10.83 16.57 -2.71
C GLU A 56 10.50 16.67 -1.21
N PRO A 57 11.36 17.32 -0.41
CA PRO A 57 11.03 17.68 0.97
C PRO A 57 9.65 18.35 1.07
N GLY A 58 8.85 17.98 2.06
CA GLY A 58 7.48 18.48 2.21
C GLY A 58 6.41 17.70 1.41
N TYR A 59 6.78 16.85 0.46
CA TYR A 59 5.84 16.03 -0.33
C TYR A 59 5.75 14.57 0.12
N THR A 60 4.55 14.00 0.03
CA THR A 60 4.24 12.58 0.25
C THR A 60 3.30 12.06 -0.85
N SER A 61 2.92 10.78 -0.80
CA SER A 61 1.86 10.22 -1.64
C SER A 61 0.72 9.65 -0.80
N VAL A 62 -0.52 9.84 -1.25
CA VAL A 62 -1.75 9.35 -0.59
C VAL A 62 -2.50 8.42 -1.55
N GLY A 63 -2.90 7.23 -1.08
CA GLY A 63 -3.69 6.29 -1.87
C GLY A 63 -5.10 6.80 -2.15
N CYS A 64 -5.63 6.51 -3.34
CA CYS A 64 -6.99 6.93 -3.73
C CYS A 64 -7.84 5.81 -4.36
N MET A 65 -7.21 4.76 -4.89
CA MET A 65 -7.91 3.60 -5.43
C MET A 65 -6.99 2.39 -5.36
N ILE A 66 -7.50 1.27 -4.85
CA ILE A 66 -6.82 -0.02 -4.91
C ILE A 66 -7.79 -1.09 -5.45
N ARG A 67 -7.27 -1.96 -6.30
CA ARG A 67 -7.95 -3.18 -6.77
C ARG A 67 -7.02 -4.34 -6.49
N VAL A 68 -7.53 -5.36 -5.80
CA VAL A 68 -6.74 -6.49 -5.30
C VAL A 68 -7.55 -7.77 -5.41
N GLU A 69 -6.86 -8.85 -5.78
CA GLU A 69 -7.30 -10.23 -5.62
C GLU A 69 -6.45 -10.87 -4.52
N HIS A 70 -7.10 -11.47 -3.53
CA HIS A 70 -6.47 -12.22 -2.44
C HIS A 70 -6.73 -13.71 -2.71
N VAL A 71 -5.75 -14.37 -3.34
CA VAL A 71 -5.92 -15.65 -4.03
C VAL A 71 -5.53 -16.86 -3.19
N SER A 72 -4.81 -16.66 -2.09
CA SER A 72 -4.44 -17.72 -1.15
C SER A 72 -4.42 -17.20 0.28
N ALA A 73 -4.80 -18.04 1.24
CA ALA A 73 -4.77 -17.70 2.66
C ALA A 73 -3.37 -17.96 3.25
N THR A 74 -2.92 -17.07 4.13
CA THR A 74 -1.67 -17.23 4.88
C THR A 74 -1.95 -17.42 6.37
N PRO A 75 -1.48 -18.51 7.01
CA PRO A 75 -1.79 -18.81 8.41
C PRO A 75 -1.04 -17.92 9.40
N ALA A 76 -1.60 -17.77 10.61
CA ALA A 76 -0.95 -17.08 11.73
C ALA A 76 0.48 -17.61 12.01
N GLY A 77 1.38 -16.71 12.40
CA GLY A 77 2.80 -16.99 12.61
C GLY A 77 3.67 -16.90 11.35
N SER A 78 3.07 -16.78 10.16
CA SER A 78 3.80 -16.64 8.90
C SER A 78 4.26 -15.20 8.64
N ALA A 79 5.12 -15.02 7.64
CA ALA A 79 5.52 -13.71 7.13
C ALA A 79 5.01 -13.49 5.71
N VAL A 80 4.58 -12.26 5.41
CA VAL A 80 4.13 -11.82 4.09
C VAL A 80 5.06 -10.74 3.56
N ARG A 81 5.51 -10.89 2.32
CA ARG A 81 6.28 -9.91 1.53
C ARG A 81 5.37 -9.31 0.46
N CYS A 82 5.39 -8.00 0.29
CA CYS A 82 4.80 -7.35 -0.88
C CYS A 82 5.86 -6.59 -1.68
N GLU A 83 5.72 -6.66 -3.00
CA GLU A 83 6.43 -5.89 -3.99
C GLU A 83 5.49 -4.93 -4.70
N SER A 84 6.03 -3.78 -5.08
CA SER A 84 5.35 -2.77 -5.88
C SER A 84 6.27 -2.31 -7.01
N GLU A 85 5.68 -1.96 -8.14
CA GLU A 85 6.36 -1.34 -9.27
C GLU A 85 5.55 -0.14 -9.77
N LEU A 86 6.19 1.03 -9.90
CA LEU A 86 5.57 2.21 -10.50
C LEU A 86 5.43 2.01 -12.01
N VAL A 87 4.21 1.81 -12.50
CA VAL A 87 3.92 1.49 -13.90
C VAL A 87 3.36 2.66 -14.70
N GLY A 88 3.00 3.77 -14.04
CA GLY A 88 2.47 4.95 -14.73
C GLY A 88 2.57 6.23 -13.91
N ILE A 89 2.85 7.35 -14.58
CA ILE A 89 2.94 8.69 -14.02
C ILE A 89 2.11 9.63 -14.90
N GLU A 90 1.06 10.21 -14.32
CA GLU A 90 0.15 11.16 -14.98
C GLU A 90 0.08 12.44 -14.13
N GLY A 91 1.02 13.36 -14.37
CA GLY A 91 1.20 14.55 -13.53
C GLY A 91 1.56 14.16 -12.09
N ARG A 92 0.60 14.37 -11.16
CA ARG A 92 0.73 14.00 -9.74
C ARG A 92 0.10 12.64 -9.39
N LYS A 93 -0.53 11.95 -10.35
CA LYS A 93 -1.12 10.62 -10.17
C LYS A 93 -0.07 9.57 -10.52
N LEU A 94 0.06 8.56 -9.66
CA LEU A 94 0.98 7.43 -9.78
C LEU A 94 0.16 6.14 -9.82
N ARG A 95 0.50 5.22 -10.72
CA ARG A 95 -0.12 3.89 -10.82
C ARG A 95 0.92 2.81 -10.53
N PHE A 96 0.57 1.85 -9.69
CA PHE A 96 1.44 0.76 -9.25
C PHE A 96 0.86 -0.60 -9.61
N ALA A 97 1.71 -1.52 -10.03
CA ALA A 97 1.44 -2.96 -10.00
C ALA A 97 1.93 -3.54 -8.67
N LEU A 98 1.19 -4.51 -8.12
CA LEU A 98 1.42 -5.07 -6.80
C LEU A 98 1.38 -6.60 -6.83
N ALA A 99 2.26 -7.23 -6.06
CA ALA A 99 2.24 -8.67 -5.80
C ALA A 99 2.72 -8.96 -4.38
N ALA A 100 2.00 -9.83 -3.67
CA ALA A 100 2.31 -10.25 -2.32
C ALA A 100 2.46 -11.77 -2.24
N TYR A 101 3.36 -12.21 -1.37
CA TYR A 101 3.82 -13.58 -1.26
C TYR A 101 4.00 -13.97 0.20
N ASP A 102 3.74 -15.24 0.50
CA ASP A 102 4.28 -15.93 1.67
C ASP A 102 5.35 -16.95 1.21
N ASP A 103 5.77 -17.85 2.11
CA ASP A 103 6.77 -18.87 1.78
C ASP A 103 6.26 -19.94 0.79
N ALA A 104 4.94 -20.08 0.64
CA ALA A 104 4.31 -21.04 -0.26
C ALA A 104 4.06 -20.47 -1.66
N GLY A 105 4.00 -19.14 -1.81
CA GLY A 105 3.93 -18.50 -3.11
C GLY A 105 3.10 -17.23 -3.14
N LEU A 106 2.47 -16.96 -4.28
CA LEU A 106 1.65 -15.76 -4.49
C LEU A 106 0.36 -15.86 -3.68
N ILE A 107 0.11 -14.86 -2.85
CA ILE A 107 -1.12 -14.77 -2.04
C ILE A 107 -2.06 -13.68 -2.53
N GLY A 108 -1.54 -12.67 -3.24
CA GLY A 108 -2.40 -11.63 -3.81
C GLY A 108 -1.67 -10.72 -4.77
N HIS A 109 -2.44 -10.09 -5.64
CA HIS A 109 -1.92 -9.15 -6.64
C HIS A 109 -2.95 -8.07 -6.95
N GLY A 110 -2.52 -7.00 -7.59
CA GLY A 110 -3.42 -5.90 -7.89
C GLY A 110 -2.78 -4.66 -8.46
N THR A 111 -3.57 -3.59 -8.48
CA THR A 111 -3.15 -2.25 -8.89
C THR A 111 -3.50 -1.23 -7.83
N HIS A 112 -2.61 -0.26 -7.60
CA HIS A 112 -2.85 0.85 -6.68
C HIS A 112 -2.61 2.19 -7.36
N GLU A 113 -3.43 3.18 -7.05
CA GLU A 113 -3.27 4.56 -7.48
C GLU A 113 -3.00 5.46 -6.28
N ARG A 114 -1.95 6.28 -6.39
CA ARG A 114 -1.57 7.27 -5.37
C ARG A 114 -1.42 8.65 -5.97
N PHE A 115 -1.71 9.69 -5.19
CA PHE A 115 -1.47 11.07 -5.56
C PHE A 115 -0.33 11.67 -4.75
N VAL A 116 0.60 12.33 -5.44
CA VAL A 116 1.60 13.19 -4.79
C VAL A 116 0.90 14.44 -4.24
N VAL A 117 1.17 14.75 -2.98
CA VAL A 117 0.59 15.86 -2.23
C VAL A 117 1.65 16.55 -1.38
N GLU A 118 1.48 17.85 -1.19
CA GLU A 118 2.23 18.63 -0.20
C GLU A 118 1.58 18.42 1.18
N ARG A 119 2.37 18.02 2.19
CA ARG A 119 1.86 17.54 3.49
C ARG A 119 1.00 18.59 4.21
N GLU A 120 1.51 19.80 4.37
CA GLU A 120 0.81 20.83 5.15
C GLU A 120 -0.50 21.25 4.50
N LYS A 121 -0.49 21.56 3.20
CA LYS A 121 -1.70 21.89 2.44
C LYS A 121 -2.73 20.75 2.45
N PHE A 122 -2.28 19.50 2.35
CA PHE A 122 -3.18 18.35 2.42
C PHE A 122 -3.84 18.22 3.79
N MET A 123 -3.08 18.33 4.88
CA MET A 123 -3.60 18.24 6.24
C MET A 123 -4.55 19.38 6.58
N LYS A 124 -4.19 20.63 6.24
CA LYS A 124 -5.09 21.80 6.41
C LYS A 124 -6.44 21.58 5.73
N LYS A 125 -6.44 20.99 4.53
CA LYS A 125 -7.68 20.66 3.80
C LYS A 125 -8.48 19.53 4.45
N ALA A 126 -7.81 18.52 5.02
CA ALA A 126 -8.46 17.40 5.69
C ALA A 126 -9.12 17.85 7.00
N GLU A 127 -8.40 18.60 7.83
CA GLU A 127 -8.87 19.12 9.13
C GLU A 127 -10.03 20.10 8.96
N ALA A 128 -9.99 20.94 7.92
CA ALA A 128 -11.09 21.85 7.59
C ALA A 128 -12.41 21.12 7.27
N LYS A 129 -12.43 19.78 7.10
CA LYS A 129 -13.67 19.00 7.00
C LYS A 129 -14.28 18.64 8.35
N ALA A 130 -13.46 18.46 9.39
CA ALA A 130 -13.95 18.15 10.74
C ALA A 130 -14.56 19.38 11.43
N ALA A 131 -14.18 20.58 10.98
CA ALA A 131 -14.74 21.85 11.43
C ALA A 131 -16.03 22.26 10.69
N ARG A 132 -16.60 21.37 9.86
CA ARG A 132 -17.87 21.58 9.14
C ARG A 132 -18.97 20.76 9.80
#